data_AF-A0A532D408-F1
#
_entry.id   AF-A0A532D408-F1
#
_cell.length_a   1.000
_cell.length_b   1.000
_cell.length_c   1.000
_cell.angle_alpha   90.00
_cell.angle_beta   90.00
_cell.angle_gamma   90.00
#
_symmetry.space_group_name_H-M   'P 1'
#
loop_
_entity.id
_entity.type
_entity.pdbx_description
1 polymer ?
#
loop_
_entity_poly.entity_id
_entity_poly.type
_entity_poly.pdbx_seq_one_letter_code
_entity_poly.pdbx_strand_id
1 'polypeptide(L)'
;MDSYDPSHNQMEIANYYRNQAVAMREKADAQATAAVRYEALFGPEADLVSGAKSLAHYYEQTAQELERVAQAHEALARNKQTPAAVR
;
A
#
# COMPACT_ATOMS: atom_id res chain seq x y z
N MET A 1 3.14 -1.72 35.61
CA MET A 1 2.20 -2.48 34.77
C MET A 1 1.73 -1.53 33.70
N ASP A 2 2.31 -1.64 32.50
CA ASP A 2 1.90 -0.79 31.38
C ASP A 2 0.48 -1.17 30.97
N SER A 3 -0.41 -0.19 31.03
CA SER A 3 -1.78 -0.30 30.55
C SER A 3 -1.74 -0.70 29.07
N TYR A 4 -2.29 -1.86 28.74
CA TYR A 4 -2.52 -2.27 27.36
C TYR A 4 -3.43 -1.23 26.70
N ASP A 5 -2.87 -0.37 25.85
CA ASP A 5 -3.62 0.59 25.04
C ASP A 5 -3.88 -0.02 23.65
N PRO A 6 -5.11 -0.45 23.35
CA PRO A 6 -5.45 -1.01 22.06
C PRO A 6 -5.26 -0.02 20.90
N SER A 7 -5.21 1.29 21.16
CA SER A 7 -4.95 2.31 20.12
C SER A 7 -3.52 2.27 19.60
N HIS A 8 -2.55 1.92 20.46
CA HIS A 8 -1.15 1.72 20.09
C HIS A 8 -1.03 0.60 19.06
N ASN A 9 -1.74 -0.51 19.29
CA ASN A 9 -1.80 -1.64 18.36
C ASN A 9 -2.45 -1.24 17.01
N GLN A 10 -3.51 -0.42 17.00
CA GLN A 10 -4.11 0.05 15.75
C GLN A 10 -3.17 0.93 14.93
N MET A 11 -2.40 1.81 15.59
CA MET A 11 -1.43 2.67 14.91
C MET A 11 -0.25 1.87 14.34
N GLU A 12 0.24 0.87 15.08
CA GLU A 12 1.28 -0.07 14.61
C GLU A 12 0.80 -0.86 13.38
N ILE A 13 -0.44 -1.38 13.43
CA ILE A 13 -1.05 -2.09 12.29
C ILE A 13 -1.19 -1.15 11.07
N ALA A 14 -1.64 0.09 11.27
CA ALA A 14 -1.74 1.07 10.19
C ALA A 14 -0.36 1.33 9.53
N ASN A 15 0.69 1.49 10.34
CA ASN A 15 2.05 1.70 9.83
C ASN A 15 2.59 0.48 9.08
N TYR A 16 2.29 -0.74 9.55
CA TYR A 16 2.66 -1.97 8.84
C TYR A 16 2.06 -2.01 7.42
N TYR A 17 0.77 -1.72 7.27
CA TYR A 17 0.12 -1.69 5.96
C TYR A 17 0.62 -0.55 5.07
N ARG A 18 0.92 0.64 5.64
CA ARG A 18 1.57 1.74 4.88
C ARG A 18 2.92 1.33 4.31
N ASN A 19 3.77 0.70 5.13
CA ASN A 19 5.09 0.25 4.68
C ASN A 19 4.98 -0.79 3.57
N GLN A 20 4.01 -1.70 3.64
CA GLN A 20 3.75 -2.64 2.56
C GLN A 20 3.23 -1.94 1.30
N ALA A 21 2.37 -0.93 1.41
CA ALA A 21 1.89 -0.15 0.28
C ALA A 21 3.04 0.54 -0.47
N VAL A 22 3.99 1.13 0.27
CA VAL A 22 5.22 1.70 -0.29
C VAL A 22 6.02 0.65 -1.06
N ALA A 23 6.26 -0.52 -0.45
CA ALA A 23 6.97 -1.61 -1.11
C ALA A 23 6.26 -2.10 -2.40
N MET A 24 4.92 -2.08 -2.42
CA MET A 24 4.16 -2.41 -3.64
C MET A 24 4.30 -1.31 -4.71
N ARG A 25 4.28 -0.02 -4.35
CA ARG A 25 4.54 1.07 -5.30
C ARG A 25 5.92 0.98 -5.93
N GLU A 26 6.95 0.70 -5.15
CA GLU A 26 8.30 0.50 -5.66
C GLU A 26 8.36 -0.66 -6.69
N LYS A 27 7.61 -1.75 -6.44
CA LYS A 27 7.48 -2.84 -7.40
C LYS A 27 6.70 -2.43 -8.65
N ALA A 28 5.64 -1.64 -8.50
CA ALA A 28 4.87 -1.12 -9.62
C ALA A 28 5.75 -0.27 -10.54
N ASP A 29 6.51 0.67 -9.96
CA ASP A 29 7.44 1.55 -10.68
C ASP A 29 8.56 0.77 -11.38
N ALA A 30 9.09 -0.27 -10.70
CA ALA A 30 10.10 -1.14 -11.29
C ALA A 30 9.56 -1.88 -12.53
N GLN A 31 8.32 -2.39 -12.48
CA GLN A 31 7.69 -3.08 -13.60
C GLN A 31 7.28 -2.12 -14.72
N ALA A 32 6.80 -0.92 -14.39
CA ALA A 32 6.52 0.12 -15.38
C ALA A 32 7.81 0.52 -16.13
N THR A 33 8.92 0.68 -15.39
CA THR A 33 10.24 0.93 -15.97
C THR A 33 10.71 -0.23 -16.85
N ALA A 34 10.49 -1.47 -16.41
CA ALA A 34 10.82 -2.66 -17.21
C ALA A 34 10.00 -2.73 -18.50
N ALA A 35 8.71 -2.42 -18.46
CA ALA A 35 7.85 -2.40 -19.64
C ALA A 35 8.38 -1.45 -20.73
N VAL A 36 8.80 -0.24 -20.34
CA VAL A 36 9.39 0.74 -21.27
C VAL A 36 10.69 0.20 -21.89
N ARG A 37 11.55 -0.45 -21.08
CA ARG A 37 12.79 -1.05 -21.57
C ARG A 37 12.53 -2.22 -22.53
N TYR A 38 11.57 -3.08 -22.21
CA TYR A 38 11.19 -4.20 -23.06
C TYR A 38 10.58 -3.73 -24.37
N GLU A 39 9.74 -2.70 -24.33
CA GLU A 39 9.13 -2.13 -25.54
C GLU A 39 10.18 -1.58 -26.50
N ALA A 40 11.22 -0.92 -25.98
CA ALA A 40 12.34 -0.43 -26.79
C ALA A 40 13.21 -1.55 -27.40
N LEU A 41 13.31 -2.71 -26.74
CA LEU A 41 14.16 -3.83 -27.17
C LEU A 41 13.45 -4.83 -28.08
N PHE A 42 12.17 -5.08 -27.81
CA PHE A 42 11.42 -6.19 -28.40
C PHE A 42 10.16 -5.74 -29.13
N GLY A 43 9.81 -4.45 -29.07
CA GLY A 43 8.60 -3.89 -29.62
C GLY A 43 7.40 -4.00 -28.67
N PRO A 44 6.31 -3.24 -28.93
CA PRO A 44 5.18 -3.11 -28.01
C PRO A 44 4.32 -4.37 -27.87
N GLU A 45 4.33 -5.25 -28.88
CA GLU A 45 3.52 -6.48 -28.92
C GLU A 45 4.18 -7.69 -28.25
N ALA A 46 5.39 -7.53 -27.71
CA ALA A 46 6.07 -8.62 -27.03
C ALA A 46 5.38 -8.96 -25.69
N ASP A 47 5.20 -10.26 -25.40
CA ASP A 47 4.56 -10.74 -24.17
C ASP A 47 5.22 -10.19 -22.89
N LEU A 48 6.53 -9.93 -22.93
CA LEU A 48 7.26 -9.32 -21.83
C LEU A 48 6.76 -7.89 -21.51
N VAL A 49 6.33 -7.13 -22.53
CA VAL A 49 5.78 -5.78 -22.37
C VAL A 49 4.40 -5.84 -21.71
N SER A 50 3.50 -6.68 -22.22
CA SER A 50 2.16 -6.84 -21.66
C SER A 50 2.20 -7.42 -20.24
N GLY A 51 3.11 -8.37 -19.98
CA GLY A 51 3.38 -8.93 -18.66
C GLY A 51 3.87 -7.89 -17.65
N ALA A 52 4.87 -7.09 -18.01
CA ALA A 52 5.39 -6.02 -17.15
C ALA A 52 4.34 -4.94 -16.87
N LYS A 53 3.56 -4.52 -17.88
CA LYS A 53 2.43 -3.57 -17.69
C LYS A 53 1.37 -4.14 -16.74
N SER A 54 1.03 -5.42 -16.88
CA SER A 54 0.06 -6.09 -16.00
C SER A 54 0.55 -6.18 -14.56
N LEU A 55 1.83 -6.52 -14.34
CA LEU A 55 2.42 -6.56 -13.00
C LEU A 55 2.48 -5.17 -12.36
N ALA A 56 2.83 -4.13 -13.14
CA ALA A 56 2.82 -2.75 -12.65
C ALA A 56 1.42 -2.36 -12.15
N HIS A 57 0.39 -2.66 -12.94
CA HIS A 57 -1.00 -2.39 -12.55
C HIS A 57 -1.43 -3.17 -11.30
N TYR A 58 -1.09 -4.45 -11.24
CA TYR A 58 -1.39 -5.30 -10.09
C TYR A 58 -0.78 -4.76 -8.79
N TYR A 59 0.50 -4.38 -8.82
CA TYR A 59 1.17 -3.85 -7.65
C TYR A 59 0.61 -2.49 -7.21
N GLU A 60 0.28 -1.61 -8.16
CA GLU A 60 -0.34 -0.33 -7.86
C GLU A 60 -1.73 -0.51 -7.20
N GLN A 61 -2.57 -1.39 -7.74
CA GLN A 61 -3.86 -1.72 -7.13
C GLN A 61 -3.70 -2.30 -5.72
N THR A 62 -2.69 -3.16 -5.54
CA THR A 62 -2.39 -3.74 -4.23
C THR A 62 -1.94 -2.66 -3.24
N ALA A 63 -1.10 -1.71 -3.67
CA ALA A 63 -0.69 -0.57 -2.84
C ALA A 63 -1.89 0.26 -2.38
N GLN A 64 -2.82 0.58 -3.29
CA GLN A 64 -4.03 1.35 -2.98
C GLN A 64 -4.92 0.65 -1.95
N GLU A 65 -5.09 -0.68 -2.07
CA GLU A 65 -5.87 -1.44 -1.10
C GLU A 65 -5.19 -1.48 0.28
N LEU A 66 -3.86 -1.65 0.32
CA LEU A 66 -3.09 -1.60 1.57
C LEU A 66 -3.20 -0.23 2.24
N GLU A 67 -3.17 0.86 1.48
CA GLU A 67 -3.41 2.21 2.02
C GLU A 67 -4.82 2.36 2.58
N ARG A 68 -5.83 1.83 1.90
CA ARG A 68 -7.22 1.85 2.38
C ARG A 68 -7.36 1.11 3.71
N VAL A 69 -6.71 -0.05 3.84
CA VAL A 69 -6.67 -0.80 5.10
C VAL A 69 -5.94 -0.03 6.19
N ALA A 70 -4.78 0.58 5.88
CA ALA A 70 -4.06 1.41 6.84
C ALA A 70 -4.89 2.61 7.35
N GLN A 71 -5.60 3.29 6.45
CA GLN A 71 -6.49 4.40 6.79
C GLN A 71 -7.63 3.96 7.72
N ALA A 72 -8.18 2.76 7.51
CA ALA A 72 -9.20 2.20 8.38
C ALA A 72 -8.68 1.98 9.81
N HIS A 73 -7.48 1.42 9.96
CA HIS A 73 -6.86 1.24 11.28
C HIS A 73 -6.50 2.56 11.96
N GLU A 74 -6.02 3.54 11.20
CA GLU A 74 -5.74 4.87 11.73
C GLU A 74 -7.01 5.58 12.22
N ALA A 75 -8.13 5.44 11.50
CA ALA A 75 -9.42 5.97 11.94
C ALA A 75 -9.88 5.33 13.26
N LEU A 76 -9.69 4.02 13.43
CA LEU A 76 -9.98 3.32 14.69
C LEU A 76 -9.10 3.80 15.85
N ALA A 77 -7.82 4.11 15.59
CA ALA A 77 -6.92 4.68 16.59
C ALA A 77 -7.40 6.08 17.05
N ARG A 78 -7.74 6.96 16.10
CA ARG A 78 -8.21 8.34 16.40
C ARG A 78 -9.55 8.36 17.16
N ASN A 79 -10.50 7.52 16.78
CA ASN A 79 -11.82 7.48 17.42
C ASN A 79 -11.76 7.04 18.89
N LYS A 80 -10.74 6.28 19.29
CA LYS A 80 -10.53 5.87 20.69
C LYS A 80 -9.83 6.93 21.55
N GLN A 81 -9.02 7.79 20.92
CA GLN A 81 -8.31 8.89 21.60
C GLN A 81 -9.21 10.09 21.91
N THR A 82 -10.41 10.14 21.36
CA THR A 82 -11.40 11.17 21.68
C THR A 82 -12.36 10.60 22.74
N PRO A 83 -12.05 10.69 24.06
CA PRO A 83 -13.05 10.36 25.06
C PRO A 83 -14.22 11.31 24.87
N ALA A 84 -15.44 10.79 24.90
CA ALA A 84 -16.63 11.61 24.95
C ALA A 84 -16.48 12.61 26.10
N ALA A 85 -16.24 13.88 25.77
CA ALA A 85 -16.54 14.97 26.67
C ALA A 85 -18.07 14.99 26.84
N VAL A 86 -18.56 14.13 27.72
CA VAL A 86 -19.94 14.16 28.18
C VAL A 86 -20.06 15.39 29.06
N ARG A 87 -20.82 16.37 28.56
CA ARG A 87 -21.26 17.57 29.27
C ARG A 87 -22.23 17.21 30.39
#